data_AF-A0A6A6VRS4-F1
#
_entry.id   AF-A0A6A6VRS4-F1
#
_cell.length_a   1.000
_cell.length_b   1.000
_cell.length_c   1.000
_cell.angle_alpha   90.00
_cell.angle_beta   90.00
_cell.angle_gamma   90.00
#
_symmetry.space_group_name_H-M   'P 1'
#
loop_
_entity.id
_entity.type
_entity.pdbx_description
1 polymer ?
#
loop_
_entity_poly.entity_id
_entity_poly.type
_entity_poly.pdbx_seq_one_letter_code
_entity_poly.pdbx_strand_id
1 'polypeptide(L)'
;MGYTKAVWSYLLGCRVLLGRVDAQNQPQQLCGKDDARVQGNYTFNSNAWNQDESGWTCLYPSRDNTSNAFIAEWRWQSSPPRVHAYPHIQLNSDVLPVSIANLSQLDLSLEWAMKPSSLIEGLSDDPTTSPNADALDAIGIEANVVMDLFCDADANRSRTPAKQRYEIMVWLGRFGRASEPIGMDQARVTPIVQTVGNAEFTLYAGTNGNGQTVFSWVTTAPLTQFYGDVTPLVHFLPRYGFMPWDTYLGTVQFGSETFYAAENVKFYVKSFHADVKSPAEGASPVDTSVEELPVQTSVGGGAAALEVASGLWTYLSVGTGYFVAMLLMGGLSVL
;
A
#
# COMPACT_ATOMS: atom_id res chain seq x y z
N MET A 1 22.69 -34.03 -83.34
CA MET A 1 23.41 -32.75 -83.53
C MET A 1 22.47 -31.66 -83.02
N GLY A 2 22.69 -30.92 -81.94
CA GLY A 2 23.88 -30.60 -81.15
C GLY A 2 23.84 -29.09 -80.88
N TYR A 3 23.59 -28.70 -79.61
CA TYR A 3 23.80 -27.37 -79.00
C TYR A 3 22.97 -26.19 -79.63
N THR A 4 22.49 -25.16 -78.93
CA THR A 4 23.12 -24.33 -77.89
C THR A 4 22.07 -23.50 -77.13
N LYS A 5 22.40 -23.13 -75.89
CA LYS A 5 21.71 -22.20 -74.99
C LYS A 5 21.57 -20.77 -75.57
N ALA A 6 20.47 -20.08 -75.27
CA ALA A 6 20.46 -18.75 -74.66
C ALA A 6 19.01 -18.26 -74.47
N VAL A 7 18.58 -18.14 -73.22
CA VAL A 7 17.38 -17.39 -72.83
C VAL A 7 17.86 -16.07 -72.24
N TRP A 8 17.41 -14.96 -72.84
CA TRP A 8 17.43 -13.64 -72.22
C TRP A 8 16.15 -12.92 -72.60
N SER A 9 15.29 -12.68 -71.62
CA SER A 9 14.33 -11.57 -71.62
C SER A 9 14.14 -11.15 -70.18
N TYR A 10 14.48 -9.89 -69.94
CA TYR A 10 14.36 -9.16 -68.68
C TYR A 10 12.92 -9.19 -68.18
N LEU A 11 12.73 -9.15 -66.85
CA LEU A 11 11.85 -8.18 -66.19
C LEU A 11 11.96 -8.28 -64.66
N LEU A 12 12.26 -7.11 -64.08
CA LEU A 12 11.97 -6.61 -62.73
C LEU A 12 12.35 -7.49 -61.52
N GLY A 13 13.41 -7.05 -60.84
CA GLY A 13 13.77 -7.50 -59.50
C GLY A 13 12.68 -7.16 -58.49
N CYS A 14 12.07 -8.20 -57.93
CA CYS A 14 11.40 -8.11 -56.64
C CYS A 14 12.50 -8.24 -55.58
N ARG A 15 13.02 -7.09 -55.11
CA ARG A 15 13.79 -7.07 -53.87
C ARG A 15 12.83 -7.49 -52.76
N VAL A 16 13.01 -8.71 -52.27
CA VAL A 16 12.50 -9.10 -50.96
C VAL A 16 13.19 -8.18 -49.96
N LEU A 17 12.49 -7.12 -49.57
CA LEU A 17 12.76 -6.41 -48.33
C LEU A 17 12.55 -7.46 -47.25
N LEU A 18 13.65 -8.06 -46.80
CA LEU A 18 13.72 -8.64 -45.46
C LEU A 18 13.37 -7.47 -44.53
N GLY A 19 12.10 -7.36 -44.17
CA GLY A 19 11.67 -6.48 -43.11
C GLY A 19 12.52 -6.86 -41.90
N ARG A 20 13.40 -5.95 -41.50
CA ARG A 20 13.84 -5.93 -40.12
C ARG A 20 12.54 -5.85 -39.33
N VAL A 21 12.24 -6.89 -38.56
CA VAL A 21 11.33 -6.74 -37.45
C VAL A 21 12.01 -5.70 -36.58
N ASP A 22 11.53 -4.46 -36.65
CA ASP A 22 12.00 -3.42 -35.75
C ASP A 22 11.77 -3.94 -34.33
N ALA A 23 12.86 -4.23 -33.63
CA ALA A 23 12.87 -4.62 -32.22
C ALA A 23 12.37 -3.49 -31.28
N GLN A 24 11.71 -2.47 -31.82
CA GLN A 24 11.25 -1.28 -31.10
C GLN A 24 9.77 -1.33 -30.72
N ASN A 25 9.06 -2.45 -30.91
CA ASN A 25 7.62 -2.44 -30.75
C ASN A 25 7.00 -3.50 -29.82
N GLN A 26 7.70 -3.91 -28.77
CA GLN A 26 7.08 -4.54 -27.59
C GLN A 26 7.06 -3.55 -26.43
N PRO A 27 6.01 -3.54 -25.57
CA PRO A 27 6.08 -2.80 -24.31
C PRO A 27 7.34 -3.31 -23.59
N GLN A 28 8.14 -2.43 -22.98
CA GLN A 28 9.28 -2.91 -22.22
C GLN A 28 8.74 -3.69 -21.02
N GLN A 29 8.82 -5.00 -21.15
CA GLN A 29 8.34 -5.96 -20.19
C GLN A 29 9.42 -6.16 -19.12
N LEU A 30 9.03 -5.95 -17.86
CA LEU A 30 9.89 -6.16 -16.69
C LEU A 30 9.42 -7.46 -16.01
N CYS A 31 10.13 -8.57 -16.21
CA CYS A 31 9.77 -9.87 -15.61
C CYS A 31 10.88 -10.48 -14.78
N GLY A 32 12.11 -9.98 -14.93
CA GLY A 32 13.21 -10.34 -14.05
C GLY A 32 12.90 -9.92 -12.62
N LYS A 33 13.56 -10.58 -11.67
CA LYS A 33 13.36 -10.37 -10.23
C LYS A 33 13.47 -8.91 -9.82
N ASP A 34 14.47 -8.22 -10.36
CA ASP A 34 14.83 -6.84 -10.01
C ASP A 34 14.74 -5.91 -11.23
N ASP A 35 14.00 -6.30 -12.28
CA ASP A 35 13.86 -5.50 -13.48
C ASP A 35 13.19 -4.16 -13.13
N ALA A 36 13.88 -3.08 -13.48
CA ALA A 36 13.41 -1.72 -13.20
C ALA A 36 13.54 -0.81 -14.43
N ARG A 37 12.64 0.17 -14.52
CA ARG A 37 12.66 1.21 -15.56
C ARG A 37 12.32 2.55 -14.96
N VAL A 38 13.17 3.55 -15.22
CA VAL A 38 12.90 4.94 -14.86
C VAL A 38 12.14 5.62 -15.99
N GLN A 39 11.11 6.40 -15.65
CA GLN A 39 10.35 7.23 -16.58
C GLN A 39 9.84 8.47 -15.84
N GLY A 40 10.33 9.64 -16.26
CA GLY A 40 10.09 10.89 -15.55
C GLY A 40 10.56 10.80 -14.10
N ASN A 41 9.69 11.23 -13.18
CA ASN A 41 9.94 11.19 -11.73
C ASN A 41 9.54 9.85 -11.10
N TYR A 42 9.49 8.76 -11.88
CA TYR A 42 9.05 7.47 -11.37
C TYR A 42 9.96 6.32 -11.78
N THR A 43 10.06 5.32 -10.91
CA THR A 43 10.73 4.04 -11.18
C THR A 43 9.69 2.93 -11.11
N PHE A 44 9.53 2.18 -12.18
CA PHE A 44 8.68 0.99 -12.25
C PHE A 44 9.54 -0.23 -11.97
N ASN A 45 9.05 -1.17 -11.16
CA ASN A 45 9.82 -2.35 -10.76
C ASN A 45 8.90 -3.57 -10.64
N SER A 46 9.29 -4.70 -11.23
CA SER A 46 8.55 -5.98 -11.14
C SER A 46 8.63 -6.62 -9.75
N ASN A 47 9.75 -6.41 -9.06
CA ASN A 47 10.05 -6.76 -7.67
C ASN A 47 9.55 -8.16 -7.27
N ALA A 48 10.03 -9.18 -7.97
CA ALA A 48 9.72 -10.58 -7.68
C ALA A 48 10.60 -11.14 -6.55
N TRP A 49 10.68 -10.40 -5.44
CA TRP A 49 11.68 -10.58 -4.39
C TRP A 49 11.61 -11.97 -3.71
N ASN A 50 10.42 -12.57 -3.65
CA ASN A 50 10.16 -13.90 -3.08
C ASN A 50 9.58 -14.89 -4.11
N GLN A 51 9.96 -14.73 -5.38
CA GLN A 51 9.55 -15.66 -6.44
C GLN A 51 9.98 -17.10 -6.14
N ASP A 52 9.14 -18.05 -6.53
CA ASP A 52 9.42 -19.48 -6.51
C ASP A 52 8.90 -20.14 -7.80
N GLU A 53 8.93 -21.48 -7.86
CA GLU A 53 8.49 -22.24 -9.04
C GLU A 53 6.95 -22.28 -9.20
N SER A 54 6.18 -21.69 -8.28
CA SER A 54 4.71 -21.75 -8.31
C SER A 54 4.07 -20.73 -9.27
N GLY A 55 4.87 -19.83 -9.86
CA GLY A 55 4.31 -18.70 -10.56
C GLY A 55 5.31 -17.73 -11.18
N TRP A 56 4.82 -16.55 -11.51
CA TRP A 56 5.57 -15.47 -12.15
C TRP A 56 4.84 -14.12 -11.99
N THR A 57 5.56 -13.04 -12.26
CA THR A 57 5.04 -11.67 -12.37
C THR A 57 5.76 -10.93 -13.50
N CYS A 58 5.04 -10.05 -14.18
CA CYS A 58 5.59 -9.13 -15.17
C CYS A 58 4.90 -7.77 -15.06
N LEU A 59 5.69 -6.70 -15.11
CA LEU A 59 5.22 -5.32 -15.12
C LEU A 59 5.42 -4.70 -16.51
N TYR A 60 4.40 -4.01 -17.00
CA TYR A 60 4.34 -3.32 -18.28
C TYR A 60 4.03 -1.84 -18.06
N PRO A 61 5.06 -0.97 -17.95
CA PRO A 61 4.85 0.47 -17.90
C PRO A 61 4.28 0.97 -19.22
N SER A 62 3.54 2.09 -19.18
CA SER A 62 3.07 2.75 -20.39
C SER A 62 4.22 3.04 -21.36
N ARG A 63 3.91 2.98 -22.66
CA ARG A 63 4.82 3.41 -23.73
C ARG A 63 4.85 4.92 -23.86
N ASP A 64 3.77 5.58 -23.47
CA ASP A 64 3.74 7.03 -23.32
C ASP A 64 4.58 7.38 -22.09
N ASN A 65 5.73 8.02 -22.34
CA ASN A 65 6.67 8.37 -21.29
C ASN A 65 6.17 9.48 -20.36
N THR A 66 5.03 10.10 -20.69
CA THR A 66 4.35 11.10 -19.86
C THR A 66 3.27 10.50 -18.96
N SER A 67 2.92 9.22 -19.18
CA SER A 67 1.90 8.51 -18.41
C SER A 67 2.53 7.69 -17.28
N ASN A 68 1.96 7.74 -16.09
CA ASN A 68 2.38 6.91 -14.96
C ASN A 68 1.57 5.60 -14.87
N ALA A 69 0.85 5.24 -15.93
CA ALA A 69 0.07 4.03 -15.98
C ALA A 69 0.97 2.79 -16.17
N PHE A 70 0.58 1.68 -15.56
CA PHE A 70 1.19 0.38 -15.81
C PHE A 70 0.20 -0.77 -15.60
N ILE A 71 0.56 -1.93 -16.12
CA ILE A 71 -0.12 -3.20 -15.85
C ILE A 71 0.89 -4.11 -15.17
N ALA A 72 0.50 -4.76 -14.07
CA ALA A 72 1.20 -5.93 -13.57
C ALA A 72 0.35 -7.17 -13.85
N GLU A 73 0.90 -8.12 -14.59
CA GLU A 73 0.27 -9.43 -14.80
C GLU A 73 1.06 -10.49 -14.01
N TRP A 74 0.35 -11.32 -13.27
CA TRP A 74 0.97 -12.30 -12.38
C TRP A 74 0.08 -13.51 -12.16
N ARG A 75 0.70 -14.60 -11.70
CA ARG A 75 0.03 -15.80 -11.19
C ARG A 75 0.96 -16.49 -10.21
N TRP A 76 0.45 -16.87 -9.05
CA TRP A 76 1.17 -17.68 -8.05
C TRP A 76 0.25 -18.77 -7.52
N GLN A 77 0.75 -19.99 -7.35
CA GLN A 77 -0.04 -21.14 -6.91
C GLN A 77 0.55 -21.84 -5.69
N SER A 78 1.25 -21.08 -4.85
CA SER A 78 1.85 -21.62 -3.63
C SER A 78 0.80 -21.99 -2.57
N SER A 79 1.14 -22.96 -1.72
CA SER A 79 0.32 -23.38 -0.58
C SER A 79 1.22 -23.60 0.64
N PRO A 80 1.03 -22.86 1.76
CA PRO A 80 0.06 -21.78 1.92
C PRO A 80 0.38 -20.55 1.05
N PRO A 81 -0.62 -19.71 0.70
CA PRO A 81 -0.39 -18.43 0.03
C PRO A 81 0.57 -17.54 0.83
N ARG A 82 1.46 -16.85 0.13
CA ARG A 82 2.42 -15.90 0.72
C ARG A 82 2.85 -14.87 -0.33
N VAL A 83 3.31 -13.70 0.09
CA VAL A 83 3.80 -12.67 -0.85
C VAL A 83 4.96 -13.22 -1.68
N HIS A 84 4.86 -13.11 -3.00
CA HIS A 84 5.91 -13.50 -3.95
C HIS A 84 6.58 -12.30 -4.62
N ALA A 85 5.79 -11.26 -4.90
CA ALA A 85 6.26 -10.07 -5.58
C ALA A 85 5.46 -8.85 -5.16
N TYR A 86 6.08 -7.67 -5.30
CA TYR A 86 5.43 -6.37 -5.14
C TYR A 86 5.68 -5.48 -6.37
N PRO A 87 5.08 -5.81 -7.54
CA PRO A 87 5.17 -4.95 -8.72
C PRO A 87 4.60 -3.56 -8.41
N HIS A 88 5.42 -2.53 -8.60
CA HIS A 88 5.09 -1.18 -8.13
C HIS A 88 5.67 -0.07 -9.01
N ILE A 89 5.15 1.13 -8.75
CA ILE A 89 5.73 2.41 -9.16
C ILE A 89 6.27 3.14 -7.92
N GLN A 90 7.49 3.68 -8.01
CA GLN A 90 8.15 4.43 -6.95
C GLN A 90 8.28 5.89 -7.37
N LEU A 91 7.98 6.83 -6.47
CA LEU A 91 8.27 8.26 -6.66
C LEU A 91 9.78 8.53 -6.50
N ASN A 92 10.36 9.22 -7.47
CA ASN A 92 11.69 9.82 -7.42
C ASN A 92 11.50 11.33 -7.21
N SER A 93 11.70 11.80 -5.97
CA SER A 93 11.57 13.21 -5.60
C SER A 93 12.88 13.73 -5.00
N ASP A 94 13.26 14.95 -5.37
CA ASP A 94 14.40 15.66 -4.78
C ASP A 94 14.15 16.08 -3.32
N VAL A 95 12.89 16.03 -2.86
CA VAL A 95 12.52 16.27 -1.46
C VAL A 95 12.86 15.07 -0.57
N LEU A 96 12.91 13.85 -1.12
CA LEU A 96 13.26 12.66 -0.35
C LEU A 96 14.80 12.56 -0.17
N PRO A 97 15.30 12.13 1.00
CA PRO A 97 14.50 11.77 2.16
C PRO A 97 14.12 13.04 2.94
N VAL A 98 12.92 13.07 3.49
CA VAL A 98 12.43 14.19 4.32
C VAL A 98 12.17 13.68 5.73
N SER A 99 12.55 14.44 6.76
CA SER A 99 12.16 14.08 8.13
C SER A 99 10.64 14.20 8.27
N ILE A 100 10.00 13.33 9.06
CA ILE A 100 8.55 13.41 9.28
C ILE A 100 8.16 14.76 9.88
N ALA A 101 8.99 15.34 10.75
CA ALA A 101 8.79 16.71 11.25
C ALA A 101 8.73 17.80 10.16
N ASN A 102 9.38 17.55 9.02
CA ASN A 102 9.41 18.45 7.86
C ASN A 102 8.59 17.91 6.68
N LEU A 103 7.73 16.91 6.89
CA LEU A 103 6.77 16.49 5.88
C LEU A 103 5.54 17.40 6.01
N SER A 104 5.36 18.33 5.06
CA SER A 104 4.18 19.21 5.07
C SER A 104 3.00 18.59 4.35
N GLN A 105 3.26 17.78 3.31
CA GLN A 105 2.23 17.15 2.49
C GLN A 105 2.78 15.89 1.81
N LEU A 106 1.92 14.88 1.67
CA LEU A 106 2.09 13.69 0.85
C LEU A 106 0.80 13.52 0.07
N ASP A 107 0.74 14.17 -1.09
CA ASP A 107 -0.40 14.12 -1.98
C ASP A 107 -0.40 12.81 -2.74
N LEU A 108 -1.58 12.19 -2.85
CA LEU A 108 -1.79 10.97 -3.59
C LEU A 108 -3.00 11.13 -4.50
N SER A 109 -2.83 10.79 -5.78
CA SER A 109 -3.91 10.68 -6.77
C SER A 109 -3.72 9.39 -7.55
N LEU A 110 -4.71 8.52 -7.53
CA LEU A 110 -4.62 7.22 -8.19
C LEU A 110 -5.99 6.72 -8.67
N GLU A 111 -5.93 5.94 -9.74
CA GLU A 111 -7.00 5.07 -10.20
C GLU A 111 -6.40 3.71 -10.56
N TRP A 112 -6.99 2.65 -10.02
CA TRP A 112 -6.57 1.28 -10.29
C TRP A 112 -7.75 0.34 -10.50
N ALA A 113 -7.45 -0.83 -11.06
CA ALA A 113 -8.38 -1.92 -11.27
C ALA A 113 -7.66 -3.27 -11.14
N MET A 114 -8.41 -4.34 -10.88
CA MET A 114 -7.86 -5.68 -10.81
C MET A 114 -8.88 -6.68 -11.35
N LYS A 115 -8.43 -7.63 -12.18
CA LYS A 115 -9.31 -8.69 -12.72
C LYS A 115 -8.50 -9.90 -13.22
N PRO A 116 -9.11 -11.10 -13.26
CA PRO A 116 -8.58 -12.21 -14.04
C PRO A 116 -8.32 -11.83 -15.50
N SER A 117 -7.24 -12.33 -16.09
CA SER A 117 -6.94 -12.15 -17.52
C SER A 117 -7.98 -12.80 -18.44
N SER A 118 -8.77 -13.74 -17.92
CA SER A 118 -9.81 -14.49 -18.64
C SER A 118 -11.12 -13.71 -18.82
N LEU A 119 -11.33 -12.61 -18.09
CA LEU A 119 -12.53 -11.77 -18.24
C LEU A 119 -12.53 -10.99 -19.56
N ILE A 120 -13.68 -10.99 -20.23
CA ILE A 120 -13.90 -10.33 -21.52
C ILE A 120 -13.64 -8.82 -21.41
N GLU A 121 -12.86 -8.28 -22.34
CA GLU A 121 -12.62 -6.84 -22.47
C GLU A 121 -13.93 -6.07 -22.78
N GLY A 122 -14.12 -4.91 -22.14
CA GLY A 122 -15.29 -4.03 -22.37
C GLY A 122 -16.40 -4.11 -21.32
N LEU A 123 -16.26 -4.98 -20.30
CA LEU A 123 -17.04 -4.89 -19.06
C LEU A 123 -16.41 -3.89 -18.07
N SER A 124 -17.06 -3.68 -16.92
CA SER A 124 -16.48 -2.91 -15.80
C SER A 124 -15.10 -3.46 -15.44
N ASP A 125 -14.14 -2.58 -15.13
CA ASP A 125 -12.83 -2.95 -14.57
C ASP A 125 -12.82 -2.88 -13.03
N ASP A 126 -13.97 -2.59 -12.42
CA ASP A 126 -14.10 -2.44 -10.98
C ASP A 126 -14.03 -3.82 -10.29
N PRO A 127 -12.98 -4.10 -9.47
CA PRO A 127 -12.84 -5.36 -8.75
C PRO A 127 -13.88 -5.57 -7.64
N THR A 128 -14.70 -4.56 -7.33
CA THR A 128 -15.66 -4.60 -6.22
C THR A 128 -17.09 -4.95 -6.65
N THR A 129 -17.34 -5.07 -7.96
CA THR A 129 -18.67 -5.35 -8.51
C THR A 129 -18.69 -6.60 -9.38
N SER A 130 -19.80 -7.32 -9.37
CA SER A 130 -20.02 -8.45 -10.28
C SER A 130 -20.06 -7.97 -11.75
N PRO A 131 -19.48 -8.73 -12.70
CA PRO A 131 -18.97 -10.10 -12.53
C PRO A 131 -17.51 -10.19 -12.05
N ASN A 132 -16.79 -9.07 -11.90
CA ASN A 132 -15.35 -9.08 -11.61
C ASN A 132 -15.03 -9.56 -10.20
N ALA A 133 -15.78 -9.10 -9.20
CA ALA A 133 -15.63 -9.56 -7.82
C ALA A 133 -15.82 -11.09 -7.73
N ASP A 134 -16.90 -11.60 -8.32
CA ASP A 134 -17.18 -13.05 -8.34
C ASP A 134 -16.09 -13.85 -9.05
N ALA A 135 -15.54 -13.32 -10.15
CA ALA A 135 -14.49 -13.99 -10.91
C ALA A 135 -13.14 -13.98 -10.16
N LEU A 136 -12.82 -12.90 -9.46
CA LEU A 136 -11.66 -12.82 -8.57
C LEU A 136 -11.77 -13.84 -7.43
N ASP A 137 -12.94 -13.90 -6.77
CA ASP A 137 -13.21 -14.87 -5.72
C ASP A 137 -13.15 -16.31 -6.24
N ALA A 138 -13.67 -16.58 -7.45
CA ALA A 138 -13.67 -17.90 -8.06
C ALA A 138 -12.26 -18.45 -8.34
N ILE A 139 -11.28 -17.58 -8.60
CA ILE A 139 -9.87 -17.98 -8.76
C ILE A 139 -9.10 -17.95 -7.44
N GLY A 140 -9.78 -17.66 -6.33
CA GLY A 140 -9.24 -17.61 -4.98
C GLY A 140 -8.16 -16.56 -4.81
N ILE A 141 -8.32 -15.38 -5.41
CA ILE A 141 -7.28 -14.35 -5.36
C ILE A 141 -6.87 -14.01 -3.92
N GLU A 142 -5.57 -13.88 -3.71
CA GLU A 142 -4.96 -13.36 -2.49
C GLU A 142 -3.98 -12.25 -2.90
N ALA A 143 -4.32 -11.00 -2.59
CA ALA A 143 -3.54 -9.82 -2.95
C ALA A 143 -3.97 -8.59 -2.13
N ASN A 144 -3.07 -7.61 -2.00
CA ASN A 144 -3.45 -6.26 -1.57
C ASN A 144 -3.18 -5.25 -2.69
N VAL A 145 -3.66 -4.02 -2.48
CA VAL A 145 -3.27 -2.83 -3.25
C VAL A 145 -2.85 -1.79 -2.23
N VAL A 146 -1.59 -1.38 -2.29
CA VAL A 146 -0.94 -0.75 -1.15
C VAL A 146 0.06 0.31 -1.60
N MET A 147 0.08 1.42 -0.86
CA MET A 147 1.21 2.34 -0.84
C MET A 147 2.16 1.91 0.27
N ASP A 148 3.44 1.78 -0.05
CA ASP A 148 4.47 1.31 0.87
C ASP A 148 5.54 2.39 1.07
N LEU A 149 5.72 2.80 2.33
CA LEU A 149 6.58 3.90 2.73
C LEU A 149 7.67 3.39 3.66
N PHE A 150 8.93 3.63 3.33
CA PHE A 150 10.05 3.21 4.17
C PHE A 150 10.72 4.36 4.90
N CYS A 151 10.95 4.15 6.20
CA CYS A 151 11.32 5.19 7.14
C CYS A 151 12.47 4.74 8.07
N ASP A 152 13.48 5.60 8.26
CA ASP A 152 14.61 5.31 9.16
C ASP A 152 15.16 6.58 9.80
N ALA A 153 15.76 6.48 10.99
CA ALA A 153 16.45 7.61 11.62
C ALA A 153 17.70 8.06 10.84
N ASP A 154 18.29 7.17 10.04
CA ASP A 154 19.36 7.49 9.10
C ASP A 154 18.77 7.76 7.71
N ALA A 155 19.03 8.96 7.20
CA ALA A 155 18.54 9.43 5.91
C ALA A 155 19.01 8.60 4.70
N ASN A 156 20.16 7.93 4.78
CA ASN A 156 20.63 7.06 3.70
C ASN A 156 19.98 5.68 3.77
N ARG A 157 19.82 5.13 4.97
CA ARG A 157 19.12 3.86 5.16
C ARG A 157 17.65 3.96 4.78
N SER A 158 16.99 5.10 5.04
CA SER A 158 15.57 5.28 4.69
C SER A 158 15.29 5.07 3.19
N ARG A 159 16.28 5.28 2.32
CA ARG A 159 16.19 5.07 0.87
C ARG A 159 16.45 3.63 0.40
N THR A 160 16.78 2.70 1.28
CA THR A 160 17.23 1.34 0.90
C THR A 160 16.27 0.26 1.42
N PRO A 161 15.20 -0.07 0.66
CA PRO A 161 14.20 -1.08 1.04
C PRO A 161 14.78 -2.37 1.62
N ALA A 162 14.05 -2.94 2.59
CA ALA A 162 14.41 -4.06 3.45
C ALA A 162 15.50 -3.83 4.51
N LYS A 163 16.02 -2.60 4.67
CA LYS A 163 17.00 -2.25 5.74
C LYS A 163 16.49 -1.22 6.75
N GLN A 164 15.33 -0.64 6.50
CA GLN A 164 14.78 0.45 7.29
C GLN A 164 14.16 -0.02 8.60
N ARG A 165 14.20 0.82 9.63
CA ARG A 165 13.57 0.54 10.92
C ARG A 165 12.04 0.43 10.84
N TYR A 166 11.41 1.29 10.03
CA TYR A 166 9.96 1.42 9.95
C TYR A 166 9.46 1.25 8.52
N GLU A 167 8.28 0.65 8.41
CA GLU A 167 7.51 0.48 7.18
C GLU A 167 6.09 0.99 7.47
N ILE A 168 5.58 1.91 6.67
CA ILE A 168 4.23 2.45 6.81
C ILE A 168 3.48 2.10 5.53
N MET A 169 2.49 1.23 5.64
CA MET A 169 1.67 0.79 4.54
C MET A 169 0.29 1.46 4.59
N VAL A 170 -0.22 1.91 3.45
CA VAL A 170 -1.58 2.41 3.30
C VAL A 170 -2.29 1.53 2.27
N TRP A 171 -3.09 0.58 2.76
CA TRP A 171 -3.78 -0.42 1.95
C TRP A 171 -5.12 0.16 1.47
N LEU A 172 -5.25 0.24 0.14
CA LEU A 172 -6.45 0.69 -0.56
C LEU A 172 -7.27 -0.47 -1.12
N GLY A 173 -6.75 -1.70 -1.06
CA GLY A 173 -7.47 -2.90 -1.46
C GLY A 173 -6.92 -4.11 -0.74
N ARG A 174 -7.81 -5.04 -0.38
CA ARG A 174 -7.48 -6.32 0.23
C ARG A 174 -8.38 -7.38 -0.36
N PHE A 175 -7.78 -8.44 -0.86
CA PHE A 175 -8.46 -9.55 -1.52
C PHE A 175 -8.00 -10.87 -0.89
N GLY A 176 -8.97 -11.73 -0.62
CA GLY A 176 -8.73 -13.02 0.02
C GLY A 176 -8.39 -12.91 1.51
N ARG A 177 -8.23 -14.08 2.15
CA ARG A 177 -8.06 -14.19 3.61
C ARG A 177 -6.59 -14.26 4.03
N ALA A 178 -5.71 -14.69 3.15
CA ALA A 178 -4.27 -14.77 3.40
C ALA A 178 -3.58 -13.40 3.28
N SER A 179 -4.18 -12.44 2.56
CA SER A 179 -3.69 -11.06 2.51
C SER A 179 -4.02 -10.32 3.82
N GLU A 180 -3.28 -10.61 4.89
CA GLU A 180 -3.42 -9.94 6.20
C GLU A 180 -2.28 -8.94 6.42
N PRO A 181 -2.57 -7.70 6.87
CA PRO A 181 -1.53 -6.78 7.28
C PRO A 181 -0.82 -7.32 8.52
N ILE A 182 0.46 -6.99 8.65
CA ILE A 182 1.26 -7.40 9.81
C ILE A 182 0.66 -6.80 11.09
N GLY A 183 0.41 -7.66 12.08
CA GLY A 183 -0.23 -7.30 13.35
C GLY A 183 -1.76 -7.41 13.38
N MET A 184 -2.41 -7.91 12.31
CA MET A 184 -3.85 -8.18 12.32
C MET A 184 -4.27 -9.18 13.40
N ASP A 185 -3.45 -10.22 13.61
CA ASP A 185 -3.63 -11.23 14.66
C ASP A 185 -3.47 -10.67 16.09
N GLN A 186 -2.87 -9.49 16.21
CA GLN A 186 -2.62 -8.75 17.45
C GLN A 186 -3.47 -7.48 17.53
N ALA A 187 -4.58 -7.43 16.79
CA ALA A 187 -5.44 -6.26 16.72
C ALA A 187 -5.91 -5.79 18.11
N ARG A 188 -5.94 -4.46 18.28
CA ARG A 188 -6.40 -3.83 19.52
C ARG A 188 -7.89 -4.10 19.72
N VAL A 189 -8.31 -4.26 20.98
CA VAL A 189 -9.74 -4.37 21.35
C VAL A 189 -10.52 -3.14 20.89
N THR A 190 -9.93 -1.95 21.04
CA THR A 190 -10.44 -0.70 20.47
C THR A 190 -9.60 -0.35 19.24
N PRO A 191 -10.15 -0.48 18.02
CA PRO A 191 -9.47 -0.12 16.79
C PRO A 191 -9.06 1.36 16.81
N ILE A 192 -7.90 1.66 16.24
CA ILE A 192 -7.49 3.03 15.93
C ILE A 192 -7.95 3.28 14.50
N VAL A 193 -8.85 4.25 14.33
CA VAL A 193 -9.41 4.62 13.03
C VAL A 193 -9.07 6.08 12.75
N GLN A 194 -8.55 6.34 11.56
CA GLN A 194 -8.29 7.69 11.07
C GLN A 194 -9.03 7.90 9.75
N THR A 195 -9.72 9.04 9.63
CA THR A 195 -10.40 9.44 8.40
C THR A 195 -9.48 10.34 7.58
N VAL A 196 -9.32 10.04 6.29
CA VAL A 196 -8.65 10.89 5.30
C VAL A 196 -9.54 11.00 4.07
N GLY A 197 -9.91 12.24 3.71
CA GLY A 197 -10.93 12.47 2.68
C GLY A 197 -12.27 11.84 3.09
N ASN A 198 -12.78 10.94 2.26
CA ASN A 198 -14.01 10.18 2.48
C ASN A 198 -13.75 8.72 2.90
N ALA A 199 -12.51 8.37 3.26
CA ALA A 199 -12.09 7.02 3.58
C ALA A 199 -11.69 6.88 5.04
N GLU A 200 -12.10 5.77 5.66
CA GLU A 200 -11.66 5.37 6.99
C GLU A 200 -10.56 4.31 6.90
N PHE A 201 -9.49 4.51 7.65
CA PHE A 201 -8.36 3.61 7.72
C PHE A 201 -8.21 3.08 9.15
N THR A 202 -8.13 1.76 9.31
CA THR A 202 -7.82 1.12 10.59
C THR A 202 -6.33 0.81 10.67
N LEU A 203 -5.69 1.21 11.77
CA LEU A 203 -4.27 0.94 12.02
C LEU A 203 -4.05 -0.46 12.61
N TYR A 204 -3.16 -1.21 11.97
CA TYR A 204 -2.54 -2.43 12.49
C TYR A 204 -1.03 -2.19 12.65
N ALA A 205 -0.41 -2.86 13.62
CA ALA A 205 1.02 -2.71 13.86
C ALA A 205 1.64 -4.03 14.31
N GLY A 206 2.82 -4.34 13.78
CA GLY A 206 3.58 -5.51 14.19
C GLY A 206 5.03 -5.45 13.72
N THR A 207 5.71 -6.59 13.70
CA THR A 207 7.11 -6.70 13.26
C THR A 207 7.24 -7.72 12.16
N ASN A 208 7.87 -7.35 11.04
CA ASN A 208 8.08 -8.27 9.90
C ASN A 208 9.31 -9.17 10.12
N GLY A 209 9.54 -10.11 9.18
CA GLY A 209 10.65 -11.06 9.25
C GLY A 209 12.05 -10.41 9.20
N ASN A 210 12.15 -9.16 8.76
CA ASN A 210 13.40 -8.38 8.72
C ASN A 210 13.62 -7.57 10.01
N GLY A 211 12.71 -7.66 11.00
CA GLY A 211 12.79 -6.90 12.25
C GLY A 211 12.33 -5.43 12.13
N GLN A 212 11.68 -5.09 11.03
CA GLN A 212 11.09 -3.75 10.82
C GLN A 212 9.77 -3.66 11.57
N THR A 213 9.49 -2.51 12.17
CA THR A 213 8.17 -2.22 12.73
C THR A 213 7.27 -1.76 11.59
N VAL A 214 6.19 -2.49 11.34
CA VAL A 214 5.27 -2.25 10.23
C VAL A 214 3.99 -1.66 10.78
N PHE A 215 3.55 -0.54 10.20
CA PHE A 215 2.29 0.12 10.49
C PHE A 215 1.41 0.06 9.24
N SER A 216 0.29 -0.65 9.29
CA SER A 216 -0.61 -0.79 8.15
C SER A 216 -1.93 -0.09 8.41
N TRP A 217 -2.19 0.99 7.67
CA TRP A 217 -3.48 1.66 7.58
C TRP A 217 -4.33 0.99 6.51
N VAL A 218 -5.41 0.33 6.91
CA VAL A 218 -6.21 -0.51 5.99
C VAL A 218 -7.64 0.01 5.87
N THR A 219 -8.11 0.19 4.65
CA THR A 219 -9.50 0.57 4.36
C THR A 219 -10.46 -0.56 4.66
N THR A 220 -11.70 -0.24 5.03
CA THR A 220 -12.74 -1.24 5.30
C THR A 220 -13.27 -1.93 4.03
N ALA A 221 -13.14 -1.27 2.89
CA ALA A 221 -13.49 -1.79 1.56
C ALA A 221 -12.46 -1.29 0.53
N PRO A 222 -12.32 -1.98 -0.63
CA PRO A 222 -11.40 -1.51 -1.67
C PRO A 222 -11.79 -0.13 -2.23
N LEU A 223 -10.81 0.77 -2.31
CA LEU A 223 -10.91 2.11 -2.89
C LEU A 223 -10.14 2.16 -4.20
N THR A 224 -10.85 1.94 -5.30
CA THR A 224 -10.29 1.88 -6.66
C THR A 224 -9.85 3.25 -7.21
N GLN A 225 -10.28 4.32 -6.55
CA GLN A 225 -9.89 5.70 -6.80
C GLN A 225 -9.63 6.39 -5.47
N PHE A 226 -8.55 7.17 -5.39
CA PHE A 226 -8.25 8.01 -4.23
C PHE A 226 -7.58 9.30 -4.68
N TYR A 227 -8.00 10.42 -4.09
CA TYR A 227 -7.36 11.72 -4.24
C TYR A 227 -7.33 12.42 -2.88
N GLY A 228 -6.14 12.71 -2.36
CA GLY A 228 -6.01 13.46 -1.11
C GLY A 228 -4.61 13.43 -0.53
N ASP A 229 -4.44 14.19 0.55
CA ASP A 229 -3.24 14.23 1.37
C ASP A 229 -3.28 13.13 2.44
N VAL A 230 -2.34 12.18 2.37
CA VAL A 230 -2.24 11.07 3.32
C VAL A 230 -1.29 11.36 4.49
N THR A 231 -0.72 12.58 4.56
CA THR A 231 0.10 13.04 5.69
C THR A 231 -0.55 12.81 7.07
N PRO A 232 -1.88 12.95 7.25
CA PRO A 232 -2.51 12.65 8.54
C PRO A 232 -2.27 11.23 9.05
N LEU A 233 -2.19 10.23 8.15
CA LEU A 233 -1.88 8.84 8.52
C LEU A 233 -0.42 8.70 8.98
N VAL A 234 0.50 9.41 8.31
CA VAL A 234 1.93 9.40 8.64
C VAL A 234 2.19 10.14 9.95
N HIS A 235 1.62 11.34 10.13
CA HIS A 235 1.78 12.16 11.34
C HIS A 235 1.10 11.59 12.58
N PHE A 236 0.06 10.76 12.41
CA PHE A 236 -0.55 10.05 13.52
C PHE A 236 0.48 9.24 14.32
N LEU A 237 1.39 8.56 13.62
CA LEU A 237 2.33 7.64 14.23
C LEU A 237 3.26 8.33 15.25
N PRO A 238 4.01 9.40 14.89
CA PRO A 238 4.84 10.09 15.86
C PRO A 238 4.05 10.95 16.85
N ARG A 239 2.90 11.51 16.45
CA ARG A 239 2.02 12.23 17.38
C ARG A 239 1.61 11.37 18.57
N TYR A 240 1.36 10.08 18.38
CA TYR A 240 0.96 9.18 19.45
C TYR A 240 2.05 8.20 19.88
N GLY A 241 3.32 8.56 19.62
CA GLY A 241 4.48 7.86 20.18
C GLY A 241 4.80 6.49 19.57
N PHE A 242 4.22 6.15 18.40
CA PHE A 242 4.55 4.91 17.69
C PHE A 242 5.93 4.96 17.02
N MET A 243 6.38 6.14 16.63
CA MET A 243 7.71 6.37 16.05
C MET A 243 8.23 7.79 16.34
N PRO A 244 9.54 8.07 16.23
CA PRO A 244 10.06 9.43 16.42
C PRO A 244 9.76 10.40 15.27
N TRP A 245 9.53 11.68 15.57
CA TRP A 245 9.34 12.76 14.59
C TRP A 245 10.59 13.05 13.72
N ASP A 246 11.79 12.75 14.21
CA ASP A 246 13.06 12.91 13.49
C ASP A 246 13.38 11.76 12.53
N THR A 247 12.48 10.77 12.40
CA THR A 247 12.59 9.72 11.38
C THR A 247 12.51 10.32 9.98
N TYR A 248 13.30 9.81 9.04
CA TYR A 248 13.26 10.19 7.63
C TYR A 248 12.38 9.25 6.81
N LEU A 249 11.41 9.78 6.08
CA LEU A 249 10.76 9.11 4.96
C LEU A 249 11.69 9.13 3.76
N GLY A 250 12.11 7.96 3.27
CA GLY A 250 13.08 7.85 2.18
C GLY A 250 12.54 7.26 0.89
N THR A 251 11.46 6.47 0.97
CA THR A 251 10.88 5.75 -0.17
C THR A 251 9.37 5.84 -0.13
N VAL A 252 8.76 6.10 -1.29
CA VAL A 252 7.31 6.14 -1.51
C VAL A 252 6.99 5.27 -2.72
N GLN A 253 6.29 4.16 -2.51
CA GLN A 253 5.95 3.18 -3.55
C GLN A 253 4.45 2.91 -3.57
N PHE A 254 3.90 2.54 -4.72
CA PHE A 254 2.52 2.07 -4.86
C PHE A 254 2.43 0.87 -5.79
N GLY A 255 1.77 -0.18 -5.34
CA GLY A 255 1.68 -1.43 -6.08
C GLY A 255 0.71 -2.42 -5.47
N SER A 256 0.97 -3.70 -5.72
CA SER A 256 0.19 -4.81 -5.21
C SER A 256 1.12 -5.92 -4.74
N GLU A 257 1.00 -6.36 -3.49
CA GLU A 257 1.64 -7.60 -3.06
C GLU A 257 0.83 -8.79 -3.58
N THR A 258 1.51 -9.69 -4.29
CA THR A 258 0.90 -10.80 -5.04
C THR A 258 1.13 -12.11 -4.29
N PHE A 259 0.05 -12.76 -3.82
CA PHE A 259 0.16 -13.94 -2.97
C PHE A 259 -0.27 -15.22 -3.68
N TYR A 260 -1.47 -15.22 -4.28
CA TYR A 260 -2.03 -16.41 -4.93
C TYR A 260 -3.14 -16.07 -5.91
N ALA A 261 -3.24 -16.83 -7.00
CA ALA A 261 -4.38 -16.90 -7.89
C ALA A 261 -4.34 -18.19 -8.73
N ALA A 262 -5.48 -18.85 -8.91
CA ALA A 262 -5.57 -20.05 -9.74
C ALA A 262 -5.34 -19.77 -11.23
N GLU A 263 -5.62 -18.54 -11.67
CA GLU A 263 -5.42 -18.03 -13.04
C GLU A 263 -4.55 -16.77 -13.06
N ASN A 264 -4.20 -16.29 -14.25
CA ASN A 264 -3.52 -15.01 -14.40
C ASN A 264 -4.42 -13.87 -13.94
N VAL A 265 -3.84 -12.92 -13.20
CA VAL A 265 -4.49 -11.68 -12.76
C VAL A 265 -3.77 -10.50 -13.39
N LYS A 266 -4.53 -9.50 -13.83
CA LYS A 266 -4.02 -8.20 -14.22
C LYS A 266 -4.42 -7.16 -13.19
N PHE A 267 -3.41 -6.52 -12.61
CA PHE A 267 -3.53 -5.30 -11.83
C PHE A 267 -3.20 -4.11 -12.74
N TYR A 268 -4.13 -3.19 -12.87
CA TYR A 268 -4.00 -1.99 -13.68
C TYR A 268 -3.84 -0.80 -12.75
N VAL A 269 -2.77 -0.03 -12.93
CA VAL A 269 -2.70 1.34 -12.45
C VAL A 269 -2.98 2.23 -13.65
N LYS A 270 -4.19 2.77 -13.71
CA LYS A 270 -4.66 3.60 -14.84
C LYS A 270 -4.12 5.01 -14.75
N SER A 271 -3.98 5.53 -13.53
CA SER A 271 -3.28 6.78 -13.25
C SER A 271 -2.63 6.72 -11.87
N PHE A 272 -1.49 7.37 -11.74
CA PHE A 272 -0.78 7.53 -10.47
C PHE A 272 -0.05 8.85 -10.44
N HIS A 273 -0.16 9.56 -9.33
CA HIS A 273 0.61 10.74 -9.02
C HIS A 273 0.83 10.80 -7.51
N ALA A 274 2.07 11.00 -7.11
CA ALA A 274 2.43 11.29 -5.73
C ALA A 274 3.33 12.53 -5.69
N ASP A 275 3.13 13.37 -4.68
CA ASP A 275 3.98 14.54 -4.44
C ASP A 275 4.31 14.68 -2.96
N VAL A 276 5.57 14.90 -2.66
CA VAL A 276 6.09 15.06 -1.29
C VAL A 276 6.56 16.50 -1.15
N LYS A 277 6.03 17.22 -0.16
CA LYS A 277 6.39 18.61 0.11
C LYS A 277 7.03 18.75 1.47
N SER A 278 8.00 19.65 1.53
CA SER A 278 8.52 20.20 2.79
C SER A 278 7.87 21.57 3.07
N PRO A 279 7.92 22.05 4.32
CA PRO A 279 7.48 23.41 4.65
C PRO A 279 8.19 24.45 3.77
N ALA A 280 7.48 25.51 3.41
CA ALA A 280 8.10 26.67 2.77
C ALA A 280 9.21 27.24 3.67
N GLU A 281 10.23 27.84 3.07
CA GLU A 281 11.33 28.45 3.80
C GLU A 281 10.78 29.51 4.78
N GLY A 282 11.06 29.34 6.09
CA GLY A 282 10.56 30.21 7.15
C GLY A 282 9.17 29.86 7.71
N ALA A 283 8.52 28.81 7.24
CA ALA A 283 7.30 28.29 7.87
C ALA A 283 7.59 27.73 9.27
N SER A 284 6.62 27.86 10.17
CA SER A 284 6.71 27.20 11.49
C SER A 284 6.76 25.68 11.29
N PRO A 285 7.61 24.95 12.04
CA PRO A 285 7.61 23.50 12.03
C PRO A 285 6.22 22.94 12.37
N VAL A 286 5.95 21.72 11.89
CA VAL A 286 4.79 20.94 12.35
C VAL A 286 4.88 20.80 13.88
N ASP A 287 3.74 20.83 14.57
CA ASP A 287 3.72 20.50 16.00
C ASP A 287 4.22 19.06 16.20
N THR A 288 5.37 18.95 16.84
CA THR A 288 6.07 17.69 17.10
C THR A 288 5.83 17.17 18.53
N SER A 289 4.82 17.71 19.21
CA SER A 289 4.39 17.17 20.49
C SER A 289 3.93 15.71 20.37
N VAL A 290 4.11 14.98 21.47
CA VAL A 290 3.61 13.62 21.63
C VAL A 290 2.41 13.69 22.57
N GLU A 291 1.31 13.11 22.12
CA GLU A 291 0.01 13.10 22.77
C GLU A 291 -0.35 11.70 23.25
N GLU A 292 -1.29 11.60 24.20
CA GLU A 292 -1.90 10.32 24.56
C GLU A 292 -2.91 9.89 23.50
N LEU A 293 -2.98 8.59 23.21
CA LEU A 293 -3.96 8.05 22.28
C LEU A 293 -5.39 8.47 22.66
N PRO A 294 -6.21 8.96 21.71
CA PRO A 294 -7.57 9.37 22.02
C PRO A 294 -8.39 8.15 22.48
N VAL A 295 -8.91 8.24 23.70
CA VAL A 295 -9.86 7.26 24.23
C VAL A 295 -11.24 7.59 23.67
N GLN A 296 -11.80 6.70 22.86
CA GLN A 296 -13.21 6.76 22.44
C GLN A 296 -14.10 6.60 23.67
N THR A 297 -14.41 7.71 24.35
CA THR A 297 -15.42 7.76 25.40
C THR A 297 -16.77 8.01 24.73
N SER A 298 -17.43 6.95 24.28
CA SER A 298 -18.84 7.03 23.86
C SER A 298 -19.75 7.18 25.08
N VAL A 299 -19.70 8.35 25.73
CA VAL A 299 -20.78 8.79 26.62
C VAL A 299 -21.56 9.84 25.85
N GLY A 300 -22.73 9.44 25.35
CA GLY A 300 -23.67 10.37 24.73
C GLY A 300 -23.94 11.55 25.65
N GLY A 301 -23.70 12.75 25.14
CA GLY A 301 -24.24 14.03 25.60
C GLY A 301 -24.28 14.23 27.11
N GLY A 302 -23.17 14.62 27.72
CA GLY A 302 -23.16 15.17 29.07
C GLY A 302 -21.77 15.61 29.46
N ALA A 303 -21.53 16.92 29.45
CA ALA A 303 -20.26 17.50 29.89
C ALA A 303 -19.94 17.05 31.32
N ALA A 304 -18.78 16.39 31.49
CA ALA A 304 -18.14 16.26 32.79
C ALA A 304 -16.67 16.62 32.61
N ALA A 305 -16.34 17.87 32.97
CA ALA A 305 -14.96 18.31 33.11
C ALA A 305 -14.32 17.49 34.24
N LEU A 306 -13.21 16.81 33.94
CA LEU A 306 -12.42 16.12 34.94
C LEU A 306 -11.31 17.07 35.41
N GLU A 307 -11.54 17.72 36.55
CA GLU A 307 -10.53 18.51 37.25
C GLU A 307 -9.64 17.55 38.04
N VAL A 308 -8.34 17.50 37.71
CA VAL A 308 -7.38 16.63 38.40
C VAL A 308 -6.91 17.33 39.66
N ALA A 309 -7.47 16.94 40.81
CA ALA A 309 -6.91 17.24 42.12
C ALA A 309 -6.28 15.98 42.71
N SER A 310 -5.07 16.14 43.22
CA SER A 310 -4.19 15.11 43.74
C SER A 310 -4.78 14.31 44.91
N GLY A 311 -4.80 12.99 44.76
CA GLY A 311 -4.85 12.03 45.86
C GLY A 311 -6.24 11.50 46.23
N LEU A 312 -6.27 10.18 46.43
CA LEU A 312 -7.38 9.32 46.89
C LEU A 312 -8.38 8.87 45.82
N TRP A 313 -8.29 7.58 45.52
CA TRP A 313 -9.23 6.82 44.70
C TRP A 313 -10.61 6.80 45.35
N THR A 314 -11.60 7.46 44.74
CA THR A 314 -13.01 7.17 44.96
C THR A 314 -13.61 6.63 43.67
N TYR A 315 -14.01 5.35 43.71
CA TYR A 315 -14.78 4.73 42.64
C TYR A 315 -16.23 5.21 42.71
N LEU A 316 -16.69 5.90 41.68
CA LEU A 316 -18.11 6.17 41.47
C LEU A 316 -18.64 5.19 40.42
N SER A 317 -19.39 4.18 40.86
CA SER A 317 -20.15 3.29 39.98
C SER A 317 -21.58 3.80 39.86
N VAL A 318 -22.06 4.04 38.64
CA VAL A 318 -23.49 4.28 38.37
C VAL A 318 -24.01 3.17 37.44
N GLY A 319 -24.73 2.22 38.04
CA GLY A 319 -25.78 1.32 37.53
C GLY A 319 -25.54 0.52 36.23
N THR A 320 -25.71 -0.80 36.18
CA THR A 320 -26.85 -1.58 36.72
C THR A 320 -26.44 -3.04 36.95
N GLY A 321 -26.74 -3.57 38.14
CA GLY A 321 -26.57 -4.98 38.48
C GLY A 321 -26.62 -5.20 39.99
N TYR A 322 -27.75 -5.72 40.48
CA TYR A 322 -27.99 -5.97 41.90
C TYR A 322 -27.02 -7.02 42.44
N PHE A 323 -26.24 -6.66 43.46
CA PHE A 323 -25.62 -7.61 44.38
C PHE A 323 -26.08 -7.31 45.81
N VAL A 324 -26.76 -8.27 46.43
CA VAL A 324 -27.05 -8.24 47.85
C VAL A 324 -25.80 -8.74 48.57
N ALA A 325 -25.05 -7.82 49.17
CA ALA A 325 -24.04 -8.15 50.17
C ALA A 325 -24.56 -7.67 51.54
N MET A 326 -25.01 -8.60 52.37
CA MET A 326 -25.20 -8.33 53.80
C MET A 326 -23.81 -8.20 54.44
N LEU A 327 -23.52 -7.03 55.01
CA LEU A 327 -22.40 -6.87 55.93
C LEU A 327 -22.93 -6.43 57.30
N LEU A 328 -22.70 -7.28 58.31
CA LEU A 328 -23.00 -7.04 59.72
C LEU A 328 -22.19 -5.82 60.21
N MET A 329 -22.90 -4.80 60.70
CA MET A 329 -22.28 -3.66 61.38
C MET A 329 -21.87 -4.05 62.81
N GLY A 330 -20.56 -4.12 63.05
CA GLY A 330 -19.99 -4.02 64.40
C GLY A 330 -19.45 -2.60 64.58
N GLY A 331 -20.17 -1.77 65.34
CA GLY A 331 -19.81 -0.39 65.59
C GLY A 331 -18.66 -0.23 66.61
N LEU A 332 -17.92 0.87 66.48
CA LEU A 332 -17.24 1.50 67.60
C LEU A 332 -17.67 2.97 67.66
N SER A 333 -18.32 3.31 68.77
CA SER A 333 -18.69 4.66 69.17
C SER A 333 -17.51 5.32 69.87
N VAL A 334 -17.30 6.59 69.58
CA VAL A 334 -16.31 7.46 70.23
C VAL A 334 -16.82 7.86 71.62
N LEU A 335 -16.04 7.57 72.65
CA LEU A 335 -15.66 8.47 73.74
C LEU A 335 -14.25 8.09 74.23
#